data_AF-A0A6I3B7T3-F1
#
_entry.id   AF-A0A6I3B7T3-F1
#
_cell.length_a   1.000
_cell.length_b   1.000
_cell.length_c   1.000
_cell.angle_alpha   90.00
_cell.angle_beta   90.00
_cell.angle_gamma   90.00
#
_symmetry.space_group_name_H-M   'P 1'
#
loop_
_entity.id
_entity.type
_entity.pdbx_description
1 polymer ?
#
loop_
_entity_poly.entity_id
_entity_poly.type
_entity_poly.pdbx_seq_one_letter_code
_entity_poly.pdbx_strand_id
1 'polypeptide(L)'
;MPDATEPLINGETTIPAHLARRLAEHGVTVGFGIVGDYALRLFGALADAGLPMLVTADEQGSGFAADAYARLRGLGVVGCTYSVGGLKLTNAVANAWAEQVPLLVVSGAPGIAERANGAMLHHRVK
;
A
#
# COMPACT_ATOMS: atom_id res chain seq x y z
N MET A 1 -20.97 -12.38 -4.27
CA MET A 1 -19.58 -12.75 -4.60
C MET A 1 -19.28 -12.12 -5.95
N PRO A 2 -18.39 -11.12 -6.06
CA PRO A 2 -17.98 -10.64 -7.37
C PRO A 2 -17.13 -11.73 -8.04
N ASP A 3 -17.43 -11.98 -9.31
CA ASP A 3 -16.75 -12.92 -10.20
C ASP A 3 -15.29 -12.47 -10.43
N ALA A 4 -14.34 -13.28 -9.93
CA ALA A 4 -12.92 -12.98 -9.90
C ALA A 4 -12.23 -13.55 -11.15
N THR A 5 -12.44 -12.93 -12.30
CA THR A 5 -11.50 -13.13 -13.42
C THR A 5 -10.26 -12.29 -13.12
N GLU A 6 -9.23 -12.95 -12.57
CA GLU A 6 -7.96 -12.32 -12.19
C GLU A 6 -7.34 -11.59 -13.40
N PRO A 7 -6.75 -10.39 -13.21
CA PRO A 7 -5.92 -9.82 -14.26
C PRO A 7 -4.65 -10.66 -14.38
N LEU A 8 -4.70 -11.63 -15.31
CA LEU A 8 -3.59 -12.52 -15.65
C LEU A 8 -2.70 -11.84 -16.68
N ILE A 9 -1.39 -11.84 -16.45
CA ILE A 9 -0.40 -11.54 -17.48
C ILE A 9 0.19 -12.90 -17.90
N ASN A 10 -0.01 -13.29 -19.16
CA ASN A 10 0.43 -14.59 -19.70
C ASN A 10 -0.10 -15.82 -18.95
N GLY A 11 -1.25 -15.71 -18.27
CA GLY A 11 -1.82 -16.80 -17.46
C GLY A 11 -1.29 -16.88 -16.02
N GLU A 12 -0.45 -15.93 -15.59
CA GLU A 12 0.09 -15.84 -14.24
C GLU A 12 -0.53 -14.67 -13.46
N THR A 13 -0.73 -14.87 -12.15
CA THR A 13 -1.28 -13.84 -11.25
C THR A 13 -0.25 -12.73 -11.03
N THR A 14 -0.71 -11.48 -11.00
CA THR A 14 0.17 -10.34 -10.72
C THR A 14 0.34 -10.10 -9.22
N ILE A 15 1.42 -9.45 -8.81
CA ILE A 15 1.64 -9.09 -7.39
C ILE A 15 0.45 -8.29 -6.82
N PRO A 16 -0.09 -7.25 -7.51
CA PRO A 16 -1.26 -6.51 -7.01
C PRO A 16 -2.51 -7.39 -6.91
N ALA A 17 -2.76 -8.26 -7.90
CA ALA A 17 -3.91 -9.17 -7.87
C ALA A 17 -3.84 -10.16 -6.69
N HIS A 18 -2.67 -10.77 -6.50
CA HIS A 18 -2.43 -11.64 -5.36
C HIS A 18 -2.61 -10.91 -4.03
N LEU A 19 -2.04 -9.71 -3.90
CA LEU A 19 -2.14 -8.90 -2.69
C LEU A 19 -3.59 -8.52 -2.38
N ALA A 20 -4.33 -8.02 -3.37
CA ALA A 20 -5.74 -7.66 -3.22
C ALA A 20 -6.59 -8.85 -2.79
N ARG A 21 -6.39 -10.03 -3.41
CA ARG A 21 -7.09 -11.26 -3.03
C ARG A 21 -6.81 -11.65 -1.58
N ARG A 22 -5.53 -11.70 -1.17
CA ARG A 22 -5.15 -12.07 0.20
C ARG A 22 -5.72 -11.09 1.22
N LEU A 23 -5.70 -9.79 0.91
CA LEU A 23 -6.28 -8.77 1.79
C LEU A 23 -7.81 -8.90 1.89
N ALA A 24 -8.49 -9.22 0.78
CA ALA A 24 -9.92 -9.50 0.78
C ALA A 24 -10.28 -10.75 1.61
N GLU A 25 -9.47 -11.82 1.55
CA GLU A 25 -9.60 -13.01 2.39
C GLU A 25 -9.48 -12.69 3.89
N HIS A 26 -8.73 -11.63 4.23
CA HIS A 26 -8.61 -11.10 5.59
C HIS A 26 -9.65 -10.01 5.93
N GLY A 27 -10.66 -9.80 5.08
CA GLY A 27 -11.78 -8.88 5.34
C GLY A 27 -11.48 -7.40 5.05
N VAL A 28 -10.33 -7.10 4.44
CA VAL A 28 -9.98 -5.75 4.00
C VAL A 28 -10.73 -5.42 2.72
N THR A 29 -11.47 -4.31 2.73
CA THR A 29 -12.28 -3.86 1.58
C THR A 29 -11.74 -2.61 0.92
N VAL A 30 -10.91 -1.83 1.63
CA VAL A 30 -10.28 -0.60 1.14
C VAL A 30 -8.89 -0.46 1.78
N GLY A 31 -7.97 0.19 1.08
CA GLY A 31 -6.73 0.70 1.66
C GLY A 31 -6.73 2.22 1.71
N PHE A 32 -5.74 2.82 2.38
CA PHE A 32 -5.55 4.27 2.49
C PHE A 32 -4.18 4.68 1.95
N GLY A 33 -3.98 5.94 1.57
CA GLY A 33 -2.63 6.39 1.21
C GLY A 33 -2.55 7.76 0.58
N ILE A 34 -1.33 8.13 0.20
CA ILE A 34 -1.05 9.24 -0.72
C ILE A 34 -0.34 8.69 -1.94
N VAL A 35 -0.83 9.10 -3.11
CA VAL A 35 -0.24 8.73 -4.39
C VAL A 35 1.06 9.50 -4.60
N GLY A 36 2.13 8.78 -4.90
CA GLY A 36 3.37 9.34 -5.45
C GLY A 36 3.92 8.43 -6.54
N ASP A 37 4.93 8.89 -7.27
CA ASP A 37 5.37 8.29 -8.54
C ASP A 37 5.65 6.78 -8.44
N TYR A 38 6.29 6.32 -7.36
CA TYR A 38 6.59 4.90 -7.14
C TYR A 38 5.39 4.06 -6.69
N ALA A 39 4.29 4.69 -6.26
CA ALA A 39 3.07 4.03 -5.79
C ALA A 39 1.91 4.13 -6.80
N LEU A 40 1.98 5.05 -7.77
CA LEU A 40 0.89 5.34 -8.71
C LEU A 40 0.40 4.10 -9.46
N ARG A 41 1.31 3.36 -10.12
CA ARG A 41 0.96 2.15 -10.88
C ARG A 41 0.43 1.04 -9.97
N LEU A 42 0.95 0.94 -8.75
CA LEU A 42 0.50 -0.03 -7.78
C LEU A 42 -0.92 0.26 -7.30
N PHE A 43 -1.24 1.52 -7.00
CA PHE A 43 -2.58 1.90 -6.54
C PHE A 43 -3.64 1.66 -7.62
N GLY A 44 -3.34 1.99 -8.87
CA GLY A 44 -4.21 1.67 -10.00
C GLY A 44 -4.45 0.15 -10.11
N ALA A 45 -3.38 -0.64 -10.10
CA ALA A 45 -3.49 -2.10 -10.22
C ALA A 45 -4.20 -2.76 -9.01
N LEU A 46 -4.05 -2.23 -7.80
CA LEU A 46 -4.79 -2.69 -6.63
C LEU A 46 -6.28 -2.37 -6.74
N ALA A 47 -6.62 -1.16 -7.21
CA ALA A 47 -7.99 -0.75 -7.43
C ALA A 47 -8.67 -1.63 -8.50
N ASP A 48 -7.99 -1.88 -9.62
CA ASP A 48 -8.46 -2.78 -10.68
C ASP A 48 -8.64 -4.22 -10.18
N ALA A 49 -7.82 -4.64 -9.21
CA ALA A 49 -7.92 -5.95 -8.55
C ALA A 49 -8.94 -6.01 -7.40
N GLY A 50 -9.76 -4.96 -7.21
CA GLY A 50 -10.83 -4.95 -6.21
C GLY A 50 -10.44 -4.44 -4.83
N LEU A 51 -9.25 -3.85 -4.67
CA LEU A 51 -8.81 -3.16 -3.45
C LEU A 51 -8.61 -1.66 -3.73
N PRO A 52 -9.69 -0.85 -3.70
CA PRO A 52 -9.57 0.59 -3.91
C PRO A 52 -8.75 1.25 -2.79
N MET A 53 -7.90 2.20 -3.20
CA MET A 53 -7.07 3.00 -2.30
C MET A 53 -7.71 4.38 -2.10
N LEU A 54 -8.12 4.70 -0.87
CA LEU A 54 -8.67 5.99 -0.48
C LEU A 54 -7.53 6.99 -0.22
N VAL A 55 -7.56 8.11 -0.94
CA VAL A 55 -6.53 9.14 -0.84
C VAL A 55 -6.86 10.14 0.27
N THR A 56 -5.88 10.46 1.12
CA THR A 56 -5.98 11.45 2.20
C THR A 56 -5.30 12.77 1.83
N ALA A 57 -5.19 13.71 2.77
CA ALA A 57 -4.46 14.96 2.56
C ALA A 57 -2.94 14.80 2.67
N ASP A 58 -2.48 13.94 3.58
CA ASP A 58 -1.07 13.57 3.75
C ASP A 58 -0.91 12.11 4.18
N GLU A 59 0.34 11.63 4.20
CA GLU A 59 0.65 10.25 4.55
C GLU A 59 0.34 9.95 6.01
N GLN A 60 0.59 10.89 6.92
CA GLN A 60 0.29 10.68 8.34
C GLN A 60 -1.20 10.41 8.57
N GLY A 61 -2.07 11.21 7.96
CA GLY A 61 -3.52 11.01 7.97
C GLY A 61 -3.93 9.66 7.39
N SER A 62 -3.29 9.20 6.30
CA SER A 62 -3.55 7.86 5.76
C SER A 62 -3.17 6.75 6.74
N GLY A 63 -2.06 6.90 7.47
CA GLY A 63 -1.62 5.95 8.47
C GLY A 63 -2.61 5.82 9.62
N PHE A 64 -3.08 6.95 10.17
CA PHE A 64 -4.08 6.93 11.24
C PHE A 64 -5.47 6.47 10.76
N ALA A 65 -5.85 6.77 9.53
CA ALA A 65 -7.08 6.24 8.95
C ALA A 65 -7.03 4.71 8.83
N ALA A 66 -5.90 4.16 8.38
CA ALA A 66 -5.70 2.71 8.32
C ALA A 66 -5.63 2.05 9.71
N ASP A 67 -5.00 2.70 10.70
CA ASP A 67 -5.02 2.26 12.11
C ASP A 67 -6.46 2.19 12.65
N ALA A 68 -7.25 3.24 12.45
CA ALA A 68 -8.65 3.28 12.86
C ALA A 68 -9.48 2.20 12.15
N TYR A 69 -9.25 1.99 10.86
CA TYR A 69 -9.89 0.92 10.10
C TYR A 69 -9.54 -0.47 10.66
N ALA A 70 -8.26 -0.72 10.97
CA ALA A 70 -7.79 -1.96 11.55
C ALA A 70 -8.47 -2.28 12.89
N ARG A 71 -8.69 -1.28 13.74
CA ARG A 71 -9.40 -1.46 15.03
C ARG A 71 -10.84 -1.90 14.85
N LEU A 72 -11.50 -1.49 13.77
CA LEU A 72 -12.89 -1.83 13.48
C LEU A 72 -13.06 -3.10 12.66
N ARG A 73 -12.06 -3.45 11.83
CA ARG A 73 -12.17 -4.46 10.78
C ARG A 73 -11.13 -5.58 10.87
N GLY A 74 -10.17 -5.46 11.77
CA GLY A 74 -9.15 -6.46 12.05
C GLY A 74 -7.86 -6.34 11.27
N LEU A 75 -7.80 -5.62 10.14
CA LEU A 75 -6.54 -5.34 9.41
C LEU A 75 -6.67 -4.03 8.64
N GLY A 76 -5.70 -3.13 8.83
CA GLY A 76 -5.59 -1.87 8.10
C GLY A 76 -4.47 -1.93 7.07
N VAL A 77 -4.66 -1.28 5.93
CA VAL A 77 -3.66 -1.20 4.86
C VAL A 77 -3.43 0.25 4.50
N VAL A 78 -2.17 0.68 4.54
CA VAL A 78 -1.74 2.01 4.10
C VAL A 78 -0.66 1.91 3.04
N GLY A 79 -0.85 2.61 1.91
CA GLY A 79 0.09 2.72 0.82
C GLY A 79 0.80 4.07 0.82
N CYS A 80 2.08 4.08 0.44
CA CYS A 80 2.83 5.34 0.27
C CYS A 80 3.92 5.21 -0.80
N THR A 81 4.44 6.35 -1.26
CA THR A 81 5.65 6.38 -2.08
C THR A 81 6.90 6.11 -1.27
N TYR A 82 7.99 5.77 -1.97
CA TYR A 82 9.29 5.47 -1.37
C TYR A 82 9.83 6.64 -0.54
N SER A 83 10.53 6.33 0.56
CA SER A 83 11.23 7.29 1.43
C SER A 83 10.32 8.33 2.07
N VAL A 84 10.11 9.51 1.45
CA VAL A 84 9.40 10.65 2.08
C VAL A 84 8.00 10.29 2.57
N GLY A 85 7.29 9.42 1.85
CA GLY A 85 5.98 8.94 2.26
C GLY A 85 6.07 7.96 3.43
N GLY A 86 6.95 6.96 3.32
CA GLY A 86 7.17 5.98 4.39
C GLY A 86 7.67 6.61 5.70
N LEU A 87 8.54 7.62 5.63
CA LEU A 87 9.04 8.33 6.80
C LEU A 87 7.92 9.12 7.51
N LYS A 88 6.99 9.72 6.77
CA LYS A 88 5.83 10.40 7.37
C LYS A 88 4.84 9.43 8.04
N LEU A 89 4.83 8.16 7.65
CA LEU A 89 4.02 7.12 8.30
C LEU A 89 4.58 6.64 9.64
N THR A 90 5.85 6.93 9.95
CA THR A 90 6.52 6.38 11.15
C THR A 90 5.75 6.62 12.44
N ASN A 91 5.17 7.80 12.63
CA ASN A 91 4.36 8.11 13.82
C ASN A 91 3.11 7.23 13.92
N ALA A 92 2.37 7.05 12.82
CA ALA A 92 1.19 6.20 12.79
C ALA A 92 1.54 4.72 12.98
N VAL A 93 2.67 4.26 12.42
CA VAL A 93 3.18 2.90 12.62
C VAL A 93 3.61 2.66 14.07
N ALA A 94 4.28 3.63 14.69
CA ALA A 94 4.66 3.55 16.10
C ALA A 94 3.43 3.47 17.01
N ASN A 95 2.38 4.25 16.72
CA ASN A 95 1.10 4.16 17.40
C ASN A 95 0.45 2.78 17.24
N ALA A 96 0.34 2.29 15.99
CA ALA A 96 -0.24 0.97 15.72
C ALA A 96 0.53 -0.13 16.45
N TRP A 97 1.86 -0.05 16.47
CA TRP A 97 2.70 -0.98 17.22
C TRP A 97 2.43 -0.92 18.73
N ALA A 98 2.43 0.28 19.31
CA ALA A 98 2.18 0.46 20.75
C ALA A 98 0.82 -0.11 21.18
N GLU A 99 -0.18 0.02 20.30
CA GLU A 99 -1.56 -0.37 20.55
C GLU A 99 -1.90 -1.78 20.03
N GLN A 100 -0.89 -2.53 19.56
CA GLN A 100 -1.04 -3.88 18.99
C GLN A 100 -2.08 -3.94 17.86
N VAL A 101 -2.15 -2.88 17.05
CA VAL A 101 -3.04 -2.76 15.91
C VAL A 101 -2.41 -3.41 14.67
N PRO A 102 -3.09 -4.35 14.01
CA PRO A 102 -2.62 -4.98 12.79
C PRO A 102 -2.68 -4.00 11.61
N LEU A 103 -1.53 -3.39 11.30
CA LEU A 103 -1.36 -2.41 10.22
C LEU A 103 -0.32 -2.89 9.20
N LEU A 104 -0.72 -2.98 7.93
CA LEU A 104 0.18 -3.28 6.80
C LEU A 104 0.55 -1.98 6.07
N VAL A 105 1.85 -1.71 5.98
CA VAL A 105 2.40 -0.61 5.16
C VAL A 105 2.91 -1.16 3.83
N VAL A 106 2.37 -0.66 2.73
CA VAL A 106 2.80 -1.00 1.36
C VAL A 106 3.51 0.21 0.76
N SER A 107 4.84 0.15 0.70
CA SER A 107 5.63 1.22 0.11
C SER A 107 5.94 0.89 -1.35
N GLY A 108 5.60 1.82 -2.25
CA GLY A 108 6.18 1.86 -3.58
C GLY A 108 7.70 1.97 -3.49
N ALA A 109 8.41 1.43 -4.47
CA ALA A 109 9.86 1.41 -4.46
C ALA A 109 10.42 1.54 -5.88
N PRO A 110 11.66 2.05 -6.04
CA PRO A 110 12.36 1.95 -7.30
C PRO A 110 12.50 0.51 -7.76
N GLY A 111 12.40 0.32 -9.08
CA GLY A 111 12.58 -0.96 -9.74
C GLY A 111 13.97 -1.55 -9.49
N ILE A 112 14.08 -2.87 -9.60
CA ILE A 112 15.31 -3.62 -9.29
C ILE A 112 16.49 -3.11 -10.15
N ALA A 113 16.27 -2.86 -11.45
CA ALA A 113 17.29 -2.34 -12.34
C ALA A 113 17.73 -0.91 -11.99
N GLU A 114 16.79 -0.05 -11.56
CA GLU A 114 17.06 1.33 -11.18
C GLU A 114 17.89 1.42 -9.89
N ARG A 115 17.71 0.45 -8.98
CA ARG A 115 18.53 0.30 -7.77
C ARG A 115 19.96 -0.12 -8.07
N ALA A 116 20.16 -0.98 -9.08
CA ALA A 116 21.47 -1.54 -9.43
C ALA A 116 22.42 -0.51 -10.06
N ASN A 117 21.89 0.42 -10.85
CA ASN A 117 22.71 1.35 -11.64
C ASN A 117 23.20 2.59 -10.88
N GLY A 118 22.99 2.67 -9.56
CA GLY A 118 23.46 3.82 -8.78
C GLY A 118 22.86 5.16 -9.22
N ALA A 119 21.78 5.15 -10.00
CA ALA A 119 21.13 6.34 -10.49
C ALA A 119 20.65 7.21 -9.30
N MET A 120 20.82 8.53 -9.44
CA MET A 120 20.28 9.51 -8.49
C MET A 120 18.76 9.56 -8.66
N LEU A 121 18.08 8.67 -7.95
CA LEU A 121 16.63 8.58 -7.98
C LEU A 121 16.03 9.62 -7.02
N HIS A 122 15.06 10.37 -7.51
CA HIS A 122 14.24 11.25 -6.68
C HIS A 122 13.68 10.40 -5.51
N HIS A 123 13.94 10.80 -4.25
CA HIS A 123 13.61 10.11 -2.98
C HIS A 123 14.69 9.22 -2.34
N ARG A 124 15.88 9.07 -2.93
CA ARG A 124 17.00 8.39 -2.28
C ARG A 124 17.84 9.39 -1.46
N VAL A 125 17.93 9.20 -0.14
CA VAL A 125 18.91 9.92 0.71
C VAL A 125 20.17 9.07 0.83
N LYS A 126 21.33 9.70 0.70
CA LYS A 126 22.66 9.06 0.85
C LYS A 126 22.95 8.71 2.30
#